data_AF-A0A7S3S5T5-F1
#
_entry.id   AF-A0A7S3S5T5-F1
#
_cell.length_a   1.000
_cell.length_b   1.000
_cell.length_c   1.000
_cell.angle_alpha   90.00
_cell.angle_beta   90.00
_cell.angle_gamma   90.00
#
_symmetry.space_group_name_H-M   'P 1'
#
loop_
_entity.id
_entity.type
_entity.pdbx_description
1 polymer ?
#
loop_
_entity_poly.entity_id
_entity_poly.type
_entity_poly.pdbx_seq_one_letter_code
_entity_poly.pdbx_strand_id
1 'polypeptide(L)'
;AGQPGSSPQELFDDFMEQARETYSGHRRLLRGVSGAPPVTAATTADEFAAAIASAADAGSEVASLPRASLAAYVAELKEKAREEAAEMERSIRKQQRSAIEAFQGALRGLMGATLTSATTWQEVAAVVSGKAFASALAEPLQRQAFSELHAEVKAAEDKEAAAATGAAAGGGEKEAGGEEGGERKRHKKRERRRDEGSDDDDERRKRKKEKRDR
;
A
#
# COMPACT_ATOMS: atom_id res chain seq x y z
N ALA A 1 49.69 -1.01 -8.95
CA ALA A 1 49.88 -0.56 -10.35
C ALA A 1 48.54 -0.74 -11.06
N GLY A 2 47.90 0.36 -11.46
CA GLY A 2 46.60 0.32 -12.14
C GLY A 2 46.77 -0.03 -13.62
N GLN A 3 45.79 -0.75 -14.19
CA GLN A 3 45.75 -1.01 -15.62
C GLN A 3 45.68 0.32 -16.39
N PRO A 4 46.47 0.51 -17.46
CA PRO A 4 46.43 1.71 -18.27
C PRO A 4 45.10 1.75 -19.04
N GLY A 5 44.20 2.65 -18.66
CA GLY A 5 42.92 2.90 -19.35
C GLY A 5 41.72 3.03 -18.42
N SER A 6 41.80 2.58 -17.17
CA SER A 6 40.69 2.65 -16.22
C SER A 6 40.51 4.08 -15.70
N SER A 7 39.34 4.66 -15.87
CA SER A 7 38.98 5.90 -15.21
C SER A 7 38.89 5.69 -13.68
N PRO A 8 39.12 6.72 -12.86
CA PRO A 8 38.93 6.61 -11.41
C PRO A 8 37.54 6.14 -11.00
N GLN A 9 36.54 6.39 -11.85
CA GLN A 9 35.17 5.94 -11.64
C GLN A 9 35.02 4.43 -11.89
N GLU A 10 35.59 3.90 -12.97
CA GLU A 10 35.58 2.44 -13.24
C GLU A 10 36.26 1.67 -12.11
N LEU A 11 37.41 2.16 -11.60
CA LEU A 11 38.08 1.53 -10.46
C LEU A 11 37.24 1.54 -9.17
N PHE A 12 36.44 2.60 -8.96
CA PHE A 12 35.53 2.67 -7.83
C PHE A 12 34.35 1.72 -7.99
N ASP A 13 33.77 1.66 -9.20
CA ASP A 13 32.65 0.78 -9.50
C ASP A 13 33.06 -0.70 -9.36
N ASP A 14 34.23 -1.09 -9.89
CA ASP A 14 34.81 -2.43 -9.73
C ASP A 14 35.01 -2.78 -8.25
N PHE A 15 35.56 -1.84 -7.46
CA PHE A 15 35.74 -2.03 -6.02
C PHE A 15 34.41 -2.20 -5.29
N MET A 16 33.41 -1.38 -5.64
CA MET A 16 32.08 -1.45 -5.03
C MET A 16 31.36 -2.76 -5.41
N GLU A 17 31.53 -3.25 -6.63
CA GLU A 17 31.03 -4.56 -7.06
C GLU A 17 31.69 -5.68 -6.26
N GLN A 18 33.02 -5.68 -6.16
CA GLN A 18 33.75 -6.67 -5.36
C GLN A 18 33.35 -6.64 -3.88
N ALA A 19 33.18 -5.44 -3.31
CA ALA A 19 32.74 -5.27 -1.92
C ALA A 19 31.31 -5.81 -1.71
N ARG A 20 30.40 -5.59 -2.67
CA ARG A 20 29.03 -6.13 -2.65
C ARG A 20 29.02 -7.64 -2.78
N GLU A 21 29.82 -8.20 -3.66
CA GLU A 21 29.93 -9.66 -3.83
C GLU A 21 30.47 -10.32 -2.56
N THR A 22 31.52 -9.75 -1.98
CA THR A 22 32.11 -10.21 -0.72
C THR A 22 31.07 -10.19 0.41
N TYR A 23 30.36 -9.06 0.57
CA TYR A 23 29.29 -8.96 1.57
C TYR A 23 28.13 -9.93 1.28
N SER A 24 27.76 -10.15 0.02
CA SER A 24 26.73 -11.12 -0.37
C SER A 24 27.11 -12.54 0.07
N GLY A 25 28.38 -12.91 -0.11
CA GLY A 25 28.94 -14.16 0.40
C GLY A 25 28.82 -14.26 1.93
N HIS A 26 29.28 -13.23 2.65
CA HIS A 26 29.19 -13.17 4.12
C HIS A 26 27.74 -13.25 4.61
N ARG A 27 26.83 -12.54 3.95
CA ARG A 27 25.39 -12.54 4.25
C ARG A 27 24.78 -13.92 4.08
N ARG A 28 25.17 -14.67 3.05
CA ARG A 28 24.70 -16.05 2.84
C ARG A 28 25.15 -16.97 3.96
N LEU A 29 26.41 -16.85 4.39
CA LEU A 29 26.95 -17.60 5.53
C LEU A 29 26.18 -17.27 6.81
N LEU A 30 25.97 -15.98 7.11
CA LEU A 30 25.24 -15.52 8.29
C LEU A 30 23.77 -15.96 8.31
N ARG A 31 23.10 -16.01 7.15
CA ARG A 31 21.74 -16.55 7.04
C ARG A 31 21.69 -18.06 7.35
N GLY A 32 22.77 -18.79 7.08
CA GLY A 32 22.88 -20.23 7.34
C GLY A 32 23.13 -20.60 8.80
N VAL A 33 23.45 -19.63 9.67
CA VAL A 33 23.71 -19.89 11.09
C VAL A 33 22.40 -20.19 11.82
N SER A 34 22.18 -21.46 12.15
CA SER A 34 21.09 -21.87 13.02
C SER A 34 21.33 -21.40 14.46
N GLY A 35 20.31 -20.84 15.11
CA GLY A 35 20.39 -20.44 16.52
C GLY A 35 20.85 -19.01 16.79
N ALA A 36 21.06 -18.19 15.75
CA ALA A 36 21.21 -16.75 15.93
C ALA A 36 19.94 -16.16 16.59
N PRO A 37 20.07 -15.36 17.65
CA PRO A 37 18.91 -14.79 18.35
C PRO A 37 18.16 -13.82 17.43
N PRO A 38 16.84 -13.67 17.63
CA PRO A 38 16.07 -12.68 16.88
C PRO A 38 16.63 -11.28 17.14
N VAL A 39 16.94 -10.56 16.07
CA VAL A 39 17.42 -9.17 16.16
C VAL A 39 16.25 -8.25 16.46
N THR A 40 16.40 -7.44 17.51
CA THR A 40 15.44 -6.40 17.90
C THR A 40 16.03 -5.02 17.61
N ALA A 41 15.22 -3.97 17.78
CA ALA A 41 15.71 -2.59 17.64
C ALA A 41 16.89 -2.27 18.57
N ALA A 42 16.93 -2.89 19.76
CA ALA A 42 17.95 -2.66 20.78
C ALA A 42 19.25 -3.45 20.54
N THR A 43 19.18 -4.56 19.79
CA THR A 43 20.33 -5.47 19.60
C THR A 43 21.54 -4.74 19.02
N THR A 44 22.67 -4.81 19.70
CA THR A 44 23.92 -4.19 19.22
C THR A 44 24.70 -5.13 18.31
N ALA A 45 25.62 -4.58 17.52
CA ALA A 45 26.50 -5.40 16.69
C ALA A 45 27.40 -6.33 17.52
N ASP A 46 27.77 -5.91 18.74
CA ASP A 46 28.58 -6.70 19.67
C ASP A 46 27.82 -7.90 20.24
N GLU A 47 26.59 -7.67 20.69
CA GLU A 47 25.71 -8.75 21.17
C GLU A 47 25.44 -9.78 20.08
N PHE A 48 25.19 -9.30 18.85
CA PHE A 48 25.00 -10.19 17.72
C PHE A 48 26.27 -10.96 17.36
N ALA A 49 27.44 -10.30 17.35
CA ALA A 49 28.71 -10.96 17.08
C ALA A 49 29.02 -12.05 18.13
N ALA A 50 28.77 -11.77 19.41
CA ALA A 50 28.93 -12.75 20.48
C ALA A 50 27.97 -13.93 20.32
N ALA A 51 26.72 -13.66 19.93
CA ALA A 51 25.73 -14.72 19.70
C ALA A 51 26.09 -15.60 18.49
N ILE A 52 26.57 -15.01 17.40
CA ILE A 52 27.06 -15.74 16.23
C ILE A 52 28.30 -16.57 16.60
N ALA A 53 29.25 -16.02 17.36
CA ALA A 53 30.43 -16.76 17.80
C ALA A 53 30.09 -17.94 18.71
N SER A 54 29.02 -17.84 19.50
CA SER A 54 28.51 -18.93 20.36
C SER A 54 27.77 -20.01 19.55
N ALA A 55 27.04 -19.60 18.50
CA ALA A 55 26.24 -20.50 17.67
C ALA A 55 27.03 -21.16 16.53
N ALA A 56 28.13 -20.55 16.11
CA ALA A 56 28.95 -21.05 15.01
C ALA A 56 29.91 -22.13 15.49
N ASP A 57 30.09 -23.18 14.68
CA ASP A 57 31.12 -24.18 14.93
C ASP A 57 32.51 -23.53 14.94
N ALA A 58 33.34 -23.93 15.91
CA ALA A 58 34.71 -23.44 16.01
C ALA A 58 35.49 -23.77 14.72
N GLY A 59 36.03 -22.73 14.07
CA GLY A 59 36.74 -22.84 12.79
C GLY A 59 35.86 -22.70 11.54
N SER A 60 34.56 -22.44 11.69
CA SER A 60 33.70 -22.10 10.55
C SER A 60 34.05 -20.73 9.96
N GLU A 61 33.79 -20.55 8.66
CA GLU A 61 33.99 -19.26 7.96
C GLU A 61 33.21 -18.12 8.62
N VAL A 62 32.05 -18.44 9.20
CA VAL A 62 31.20 -17.51 9.97
C VAL A 62 31.96 -16.88 11.14
N ALA A 63 32.73 -17.67 11.88
CA ALA A 63 33.50 -17.19 13.04
C ALA A 63 34.63 -16.23 12.65
N SER A 64 35.07 -16.28 11.38
CA SER A 64 36.13 -15.42 10.83
C SER A 64 35.63 -14.17 10.11
N LEU A 65 34.30 -13.95 10.08
CA LEU A 65 33.72 -12.83 9.33
C LEU A 65 34.13 -11.46 9.92
N PRO A 66 34.38 -10.45 9.07
CA PRO A 66 34.70 -9.11 9.53
C PRO A 66 33.55 -8.50 10.35
N ARG A 67 33.89 -7.77 11.41
CA ARG A 67 32.91 -7.03 12.24
C ARG A 67 32.01 -6.10 11.43
N ALA A 68 32.55 -5.50 10.36
CA ALA A 68 31.77 -4.66 9.45
C ALA A 68 30.63 -5.43 8.76
N SER A 69 30.86 -6.70 8.39
CA SER A 69 29.83 -7.55 7.77
C SER A 69 28.77 -7.98 8.78
N LEU A 70 29.16 -8.29 10.01
CA LEU A 70 28.22 -8.56 11.10
C LEU A 70 27.34 -7.34 11.40
N ALA A 71 27.94 -6.16 11.51
CA ALA A 71 27.22 -4.91 11.75
C ALA A 71 26.25 -4.55 10.61
N ALA A 72 26.69 -4.70 9.35
CA ALA A 72 25.84 -4.48 8.19
C ALA A 72 24.65 -5.45 8.15
N TYR A 73 24.87 -6.72 8.52
CA TYR A 73 23.80 -7.71 8.58
C TYR A 73 22.80 -7.43 9.72
N VAL A 74 23.26 -6.97 10.89
CA VAL A 74 22.38 -6.52 11.97
C VAL A 74 21.53 -5.34 11.53
N ALA A 75 22.11 -4.37 10.83
CA ALA A 75 21.36 -3.23 10.30
C ALA A 75 20.28 -3.69 9.31
N GLU A 76 20.62 -4.61 8.40
CA GLU A 76 19.66 -5.21 7.47
C GLU A 76 18.50 -5.91 8.19
N LEU A 77 18.80 -6.71 9.22
CA LEU A 77 17.77 -7.41 10.01
C LEU A 77 16.86 -6.43 10.77
N LYS A 78 17.42 -5.33 11.29
CA LYS A 78 16.62 -4.27 11.94
C LYS A 78 15.70 -3.57 10.95
N GLU A 79 16.20 -3.20 9.77
CA GLU A 79 15.38 -2.58 8.73
C GLU A 79 14.28 -3.52 8.27
N LYS A 80 14.61 -4.80 8.02
CA LYS A 80 13.61 -5.81 7.66
C LYS A 80 12.54 -5.96 8.74
N ALA A 81 12.92 -6.02 10.03
CA ALA A 81 11.96 -6.10 11.13
C ALA A 81 11.05 -4.86 11.20
N ARG A 82 11.58 -3.66 10.91
CA ARG A 82 10.78 -2.43 10.82
C ARG A 82 9.81 -2.47 9.63
N GLU A 83 10.28 -2.93 8.48
CA GLU A 83 9.46 -3.03 7.27
C GLU A 83 8.31 -4.02 7.46
N GLU A 84 8.59 -5.21 8.01
CA GLU A 84 7.58 -6.22 8.32
C GLU A 84 6.56 -5.71 9.35
N ALA A 85 7.00 -4.99 10.39
CA ALA A 85 6.10 -4.36 11.36
C ALA A 85 5.20 -3.30 10.69
N ALA A 86 5.76 -2.45 9.82
CA ALA A 86 5.01 -1.44 9.10
C ALA A 86 4.06 -2.05 8.05
N GLU A 87 4.43 -3.15 7.41
CA GLU A 87 3.56 -3.91 6.52
C GLU A 87 2.41 -4.57 7.27
N MET A 88 2.70 -5.20 8.41
CA MET A 88 1.69 -5.79 9.28
C MET A 88 0.69 -4.73 9.76
N GLU A 89 1.15 -3.56 10.20
CA GLU A 89 0.28 -2.45 10.59
C GLU A 89 -0.59 -1.96 9.43
N ARG A 90 0.00 -1.79 8.24
CA ARG A 90 -0.75 -1.41 7.02
C ARG A 90 -1.81 -2.46 6.66
N SER A 91 -1.47 -3.74 6.77
CA SER A 91 -2.39 -4.85 6.50
C SER A 91 -3.56 -4.86 7.49
N ILE A 92 -3.28 -4.72 8.79
CA ILE A 92 -4.31 -4.62 9.84
C ILE A 92 -5.24 -3.43 9.57
N ARG A 93 -4.68 -2.24 9.29
CA ARG A 93 -5.47 -1.04 8.97
C ARG A 93 -6.34 -1.24 7.72
N LYS A 94 -5.80 -1.87 6.68
CA LYS A 94 -6.54 -2.19 5.46
C LYS A 94 -7.69 -3.16 5.73
N GLN A 95 -7.44 -4.20 6.52
CA GLN A 95 -8.47 -5.18 6.90
C GLN A 95 -9.57 -4.53 7.76
N GLN A 96 -9.19 -3.69 8.73
CA GLN A 96 -10.15 -2.92 9.54
C GLN A 96 -11.01 -2.01 8.67
N ARG A 97 -10.39 -1.25 7.75
CA ARG A 97 -11.11 -0.38 6.81
C ARG A 97 -12.08 -1.16 5.93
N SER A 98 -11.65 -2.30 5.40
CA SER A 98 -12.52 -3.16 4.59
C SER A 98 -13.70 -3.72 5.39
N ALA A 99 -13.49 -4.05 6.67
CA ALA A 99 -14.56 -4.54 7.55
C ALA A 99 -15.56 -3.43 7.89
N ILE A 100 -15.08 -2.20 8.12
CA ILE A 100 -15.91 -1.00 8.30
C ILE A 100 -16.76 -0.74 7.05
N GLU A 101 -16.15 -0.72 5.86
CA GLU A 101 -16.85 -0.50 4.59
C GLU A 101 -17.90 -1.60 4.33
N ALA A 102 -17.59 -2.86 4.62
CA ALA A 102 -18.53 -3.98 4.50
C ALA A 102 -19.71 -3.82 5.46
N PHE A 103 -19.46 -3.42 6.70
CA PHE A 103 -20.50 -3.14 7.69
C PHE A 103 -21.40 -1.99 7.25
N GLN A 104 -20.82 -0.88 6.78
CA GLN A 104 -21.56 0.27 6.25
C GLN A 104 -22.39 -0.11 5.02
N GLY A 105 -21.84 -0.90 4.10
CA GLY A 105 -22.57 -1.42 2.94
C GLY A 105 -23.77 -2.28 3.34
N ALA A 106 -23.58 -3.17 4.32
CA ALA A 106 -24.66 -3.98 4.87
C ALA A 106 -25.74 -3.13 5.56
N LEU A 107 -25.34 -2.09 6.31
CA LEU A 107 -26.27 -1.14 6.93
C LEU A 107 -27.10 -0.38 5.89
N ARG A 108 -26.46 0.16 4.85
CA ARG A 108 -27.17 0.81 3.74
C ARG A 108 -28.13 -0.16 3.05
N GLY A 109 -27.76 -1.43 2.88
CA GLY A 109 -28.65 -2.44 2.32
C GLY A 109 -29.83 -2.83 3.21
N LEU A 110 -29.62 -2.84 4.54
CA LEU A 110 -30.64 -3.25 5.51
C LEU A 110 -31.62 -2.15 5.88
N MET A 111 -31.12 -0.93 6.10
CA MET A 111 -31.93 0.21 6.51
C MET A 111 -32.32 1.07 5.31
N GLY A 112 -31.53 1.10 4.24
CA GLY A 112 -31.89 1.80 3.00
C GLY A 112 -32.33 3.24 3.28
N ALA A 113 -33.55 3.57 2.85
CA ALA A 113 -34.15 4.89 3.04
C ALA A 113 -34.52 5.24 4.50
N THR A 114 -34.50 4.28 5.43
CA THR A 114 -34.75 4.56 6.86
C THR A 114 -33.50 5.03 7.60
N LEU A 115 -32.31 4.89 6.98
CA LEU A 115 -31.08 5.47 7.48
C LEU A 115 -31.07 6.96 7.13
N THR A 116 -31.26 7.80 8.15
CA THR A 116 -31.30 9.27 8.05
C THR A 116 -30.38 9.90 9.09
N SER A 117 -30.17 11.21 9.04
CA SER A 117 -29.43 11.92 10.10
C SER A 117 -30.07 11.85 11.49
N ALA A 118 -31.34 11.45 11.60
CA ALA A 118 -32.02 11.22 12.87
C ALA A 118 -31.79 9.81 13.44
N THR A 119 -31.28 8.87 12.64
CA THR A 119 -31.08 7.49 13.06
C THR A 119 -30.07 7.40 14.21
N THR A 120 -30.41 6.63 15.24
CA THR A 120 -29.59 6.46 16.44
C THR A 120 -28.83 5.13 16.43
N TRP A 121 -27.73 5.07 17.18
CA TRP A 121 -26.98 3.82 17.36
C TRP A 121 -27.85 2.70 17.95
N GLN A 122 -28.82 3.01 18.82
CA GLN A 122 -29.68 2.00 19.44
C GLN A 122 -30.57 1.28 18.41
N GLU A 123 -31.12 2.03 17.45
CA GLU A 123 -31.90 1.47 16.35
C GLU A 123 -31.02 0.57 15.46
N VAL A 124 -29.81 1.04 15.13
CA VAL A 124 -28.85 0.27 14.34
C VAL A 124 -28.43 -1.01 15.06
N ALA A 125 -28.09 -0.91 16.35
CA ALA A 125 -27.68 -2.03 17.19
C ALA A 125 -28.77 -3.11 17.23
N ALA A 126 -30.04 -2.72 17.36
CA ALA A 126 -31.16 -3.64 17.30
C ALA A 126 -31.28 -4.34 15.93
N VAL A 127 -31.07 -3.60 14.84
CA VAL A 127 -31.14 -4.13 13.47
C VAL A 127 -29.99 -5.06 13.14
N VAL A 128 -28.78 -4.81 13.64
CA VAL A 128 -27.59 -5.63 13.33
C VAL A 128 -27.35 -6.76 14.33
N SER A 129 -28.02 -6.74 15.47
CA SER A 129 -27.92 -7.79 16.50
C SER A 129 -28.16 -9.18 15.91
N GLY A 130 -27.26 -10.12 16.19
CA GLY A 130 -27.34 -11.50 15.72
C GLY A 130 -27.01 -11.71 14.24
N LYS A 131 -26.67 -10.68 13.47
CA LYS A 131 -26.30 -10.83 12.05
C LYS A 131 -24.81 -11.12 11.89
N ALA A 132 -24.48 -12.10 11.04
CA ALA A 132 -23.12 -12.58 10.84
C ALA A 132 -22.11 -11.49 10.46
N PHE A 133 -22.52 -10.51 9.64
CA PHE A 133 -21.63 -9.40 9.25
C PHE A 133 -21.33 -8.45 10.41
N ALA A 134 -22.23 -8.34 11.39
CA ALA A 134 -22.02 -7.53 12.59
C ALA A 134 -21.13 -8.28 13.58
N SER A 135 -21.35 -9.58 13.76
CA SER A 135 -20.49 -10.43 14.60
C SER A 135 -19.04 -10.52 14.12
N ALA A 136 -18.77 -10.23 12.84
CA ALA A 136 -17.42 -10.16 12.28
C ALA A 136 -16.62 -8.92 12.72
N LEU A 137 -17.28 -7.92 13.33
CA LEU A 137 -16.68 -6.66 13.75
C LEU A 137 -16.93 -6.45 15.25
N ALA A 138 -15.91 -6.02 16.00
CA ALA A 138 -16.10 -5.70 17.42
C ALA A 138 -17.01 -4.47 17.61
N GLU A 139 -17.82 -4.42 18.67
CA GLU A 139 -18.78 -3.32 18.91
C GLU A 139 -18.17 -1.91 18.81
N PRO A 140 -16.95 -1.63 19.34
CA PRO A 140 -16.33 -0.30 19.18
C PRO A 140 -16.13 0.10 17.71
N LEU A 141 -15.72 -0.85 16.87
CA LEU A 141 -15.53 -0.62 15.44
C LEU A 141 -16.86 -0.52 14.71
N GLN A 142 -17.90 -1.24 15.13
CA GLN A 142 -19.25 -1.07 14.59
C GLN A 142 -19.80 0.34 14.88
N ARG A 143 -19.59 0.85 16.10
CA ARG A 143 -19.97 2.22 16.49
C ARG A 143 -19.21 3.26 15.69
N GLN A 144 -17.91 3.06 15.48
CA GLN A 144 -17.10 3.92 14.61
C GLN A 144 -17.66 3.90 13.18
N ALA A 145 -17.88 2.71 12.61
CA ALA A 145 -18.40 2.55 11.26
C ALA A 145 -19.76 3.25 11.08
N PHE A 146 -20.65 3.14 12.07
CA PHE A 146 -21.92 3.86 12.09
C PHE A 146 -21.73 5.37 12.20
N SER A 147 -20.86 5.85 13.10
CA SER A 147 -20.58 7.28 13.26
C SER A 147 -20.06 7.91 11.97
N GLU A 148 -19.17 7.23 11.25
CA GLU A 148 -18.66 7.66 9.94
C GLU A 148 -19.79 7.72 8.90
N LEU A 149 -20.61 6.66 8.82
CA LEU A 149 -21.75 6.60 7.91
C LEU A 149 -22.81 7.66 8.21
N HIS A 150 -23.08 7.91 9.49
CA HIS A 150 -24.04 8.91 9.95
C HIS A 150 -23.61 10.33 9.55
N ALA A 151 -22.31 10.63 9.68
CA ALA A 151 -21.74 11.89 9.20
C ALA A 151 -21.87 12.05 7.68
N GLU A 152 -21.66 10.98 6.91
CA GLU A 152 -21.87 10.98 5.45
C GLU A 152 -23.33 11.23 5.07
N VAL A 153 -24.27 10.57 5.74
CA VAL A 153 -25.72 10.74 5.50
C VAL A 153 -26.14 12.16 5.83
N LYS A 154 -25.72 12.69 6.97
CA LYS A 154 -26.00 14.07 7.36
C LYS A 154 -25.42 15.08 6.35
N ALA A 155 -24.18 14.88 5.91
CA ALA A 155 -23.57 15.76 4.91
C ALA A 155 -24.30 15.69 3.54
N ALA A 156 -24.83 14.53 3.18
CA ALA A 156 -25.64 14.38 1.96
C ALA A 156 -26.99 15.11 2.08
N GLU A 157 -27.69 14.96 3.21
CA GLU A 157 -28.95 15.65 3.50
C GLU A 157 -28.76 17.18 3.54
N ASP A 158 -27.70 17.67 4.20
CA ASP A 158 -27.37 19.10 4.25
C ASP A 158 -27.09 19.66 2.85
N LYS A 159 -26.40 18.89 2.00
CA LYS A 159 -26.13 19.26 0.60
C LYS A 159 -27.41 19.29 -0.25
N GLU A 160 -28.32 18.35 -0.03
CA GLU A 160 -29.61 18.32 -0.71
C GLU A 160 -30.48 19.52 -0.28
N ALA A 161 -30.53 19.83 1.02
CA ALA A 161 -31.25 21.00 1.55
C ALA A 161 -30.69 22.32 1.00
N ALA A 162 -29.36 22.44 0.88
CA ALA A 162 -28.70 23.59 0.27
C ALA A 162 -29.02 23.72 -1.23
N ALA A 163 -29.10 22.60 -1.95
CA ALA A 163 -29.49 22.60 -3.36
C ALA A 163 -30.96 22.97 -3.56
N ALA A 164 -31.86 22.48 -2.69
CA ALA A 164 -33.29 22.80 -2.73
C ALA A 164 -33.56 24.29 -2.43
N THR A 165 -32.84 24.87 -1.46
CA THR A 165 -32.95 26.30 -1.13
C THR A 165 -32.29 27.21 -2.17
N GLY A 166 -31.16 26.79 -2.76
CA GLY A 166 -30.51 27.49 -3.87
C GLY A 166 -31.32 27.46 -5.18
N ALA A 167 -32.03 26.36 -5.47
CA ALA A 167 -32.96 26.27 -6.59
C ALA A 167 -34.23 27.12 -6.36
N ALA A 168 -34.68 27.25 -5.10
CA ALA A 168 -35.81 28.12 -4.75
C ALA A 168 -35.50 29.63 -4.84
N ALA A 169 -34.22 30.03 -4.79
CA ALA A 169 -33.78 31.41 -5.02
C ALA A 169 -33.56 31.76 -6.52
N GLY A 170 -33.72 30.79 -7.43
CA GLY A 170 -33.46 30.94 -8.87
C GLY A 170 -34.71 30.96 -9.76
N GLY A 171 -35.90 31.15 -9.19
CA GLY A 171 -37.18 31.06 -9.91
C GLY A 171 -38.04 32.33 -9.84
N GLY A 172 -37.86 33.22 -10.82
CA GLY A 172 -38.80 34.30 -11.22
C GLY A 172 -38.31 35.72 -10.93
N GLU A 173 -38.26 36.69 -11.86
CA GLU A 173 -38.64 36.78 -13.28
C GLU A 173 -38.12 38.13 -13.87
N LYS A 174 -37.71 38.15 -15.16
CA LYS A 174 -37.77 39.23 -16.20
C LYS A 174 -37.17 40.63 -15.94
N GLU A 175 -36.67 41.41 -16.91
CA GLU A 175 -36.30 41.33 -18.32
C GLU A 175 -35.54 42.64 -18.64
N ALA A 176 -34.53 42.59 -19.51
CA ALA A 176 -34.19 43.58 -20.55
C ALA A 176 -32.68 43.84 -20.69
N GLY A 177 -32.14 43.44 -21.83
CA GLY A 177 -31.02 44.11 -22.49
C GLY A 177 -29.64 43.48 -22.30
N GLY A 178 -29.22 42.67 -23.25
CA GLY A 178 -27.83 42.21 -23.35
C GLY A 178 -27.67 41.01 -24.27
N GLU A 179 -27.88 41.21 -25.57
CA GLU A 179 -27.37 40.30 -26.61
C GLU A 179 -25.87 40.08 -26.40
N GLU A 180 -25.44 38.82 -26.22
CA GLU A 180 -24.36 38.23 -27.01
C GLU A 180 -24.16 36.73 -26.70
N GLY A 181 -24.44 35.91 -27.73
CA GLY A 181 -23.48 34.89 -28.15
C GLY A 181 -23.30 33.64 -27.28
N GLY A 182 -24.32 32.78 -27.23
CA GLY A 182 -24.11 31.38 -26.88
C GLY A 182 -23.40 30.61 -27.99
N GLU A 183 -22.13 30.23 -27.79
CA GLU A 183 -21.49 29.16 -28.59
C GLU A 183 -20.55 28.26 -27.77
N ARG A 184 -21.08 27.08 -27.43
CA ARG A 184 -20.47 25.76 -27.67
C ARG A 184 -18.97 25.60 -27.38
N LYS A 185 -18.63 25.01 -26.21
CA LYS A 185 -17.38 24.22 -26.05
C LYS A 185 -17.60 22.87 -25.35
N ARG A 186 -18.54 22.07 -25.88
CA ARG A 186 -18.35 20.62 -25.97
C ARG A 186 -17.52 20.36 -27.23
N HIS A 187 -16.21 20.15 -27.08
CA HIS A 187 -15.32 19.38 -27.97
C HIS A 187 -13.86 19.72 -27.64
N LYS A 188 -13.18 18.91 -26.81
CA LYS A 188 -11.74 18.67 -26.97
C LYS A 188 -11.50 17.18 -27.17
N LYS A 189 -11.97 16.77 -28.35
CA LYS A 189 -11.61 15.56 -29.10
C LYS A 189 -10.08 15.56 -29.23
N ARG A 190 -9.40 14.54 -28.69
CA ARG A 190 -8.81 13.45 -29.48
C ARG A 190 -7.79 13.96 -30.50
N GLU A 191 -6.58 14.26 -30.03
CA GLU A 191 -5.39 14.34 -30.90
C GLU A 191 -4.10 14.15 -30.07
N ARG A 192 -3.83 12.92 -29.63
CA ARG A 192 -2.48 12.39 -29.35
C ARG A 192 -2.50 10.88 -29.57
N ARG A 193 -2.67 10.48 -30.83
CA ARG A 193 -2.34 9.14 -31.35
C ARG A 193 -1.78 9.32 -32.75
N ARG A 194 -0.46 9.43 -32.84
CA ARG A 194 0.40 8.87 -33.89
C ARG A 194 1.86 9.22 -33.57
N ASP A 195 2.71 8.21 -33.77
CA ASP A 195 4.17 8.12 -33.52
C ASP A 195 4.52 8.03 -32.03
N GLU A 196 5.05 6.93 -31.46
CA GLU A 196 5.95 5.86 -31.94
C GLU A 196 5.40 4.46 -31.51
N GLY A 197 5.34 3.43 -32.37
CA GLY A 197 6.44 2.49 -32.62
C GLY A 197 6.48 1.39 -31.53
N SER A 198 5.72 0.29 -31.64
CA SER A 198 6.10 -0.99 -32.29
C SER A 198 7.30 -1.63 -31.55
N ASP A 199 7.21 -2.77 -30.85
CA ASP A 199 7.43 -4.08 -31.51
C ASP A 199 7.17 -5.37 -30.66
N ASP A 200 6.36 -5.39 -29.59
CA ASP A 200 6.36 -6.57 -28.66
C ASP A 200 5.16 -7.54 -28.71
N ASP A 201 4.11 -7.30 -29.50
CA ASP A 201 2.88 -8.12 -29.45
C ASP A 201 2.71 -9.14 -30.60
N ASP A 202 3.58 -9.15 -31.62
CA ASP A 202 3.45 -10.05 -32.78
C ASP A 202 4.14 -11.43 -32.58
N GLU A 203 5.15 -11.52 -31.70
CA GLU A 203 5.83 -12.79 -31.34
C GLU A 203 4.87 -13.79 -30.69
N ARG A 204 3.90 -13.30 -29.90
CA ARG A 204 3.01 -14.18 -29.11
C ARG A 204 1.95 -14.88 -29.96
N ARG A 205 1.60 -14.33 -31.13
CA ARG A 205 0.59 -14.92 -32.02
C ARG A 205 1.16 -15.99 -32.96
N LYS A 206 2.43 -15.91 -33.36
CA LYS A 206 3.05 -16.96 -34.18
C LYS A 206 3.26 -18.27 -33.43
N ARG A 207 3.68 -18.22 -32.16
CA ARG A 207 3.91 -19.43 -31.34
C ARG A 207 2.65 -20.25 -31.06
N LYS A 208 1.46 -19.64 -31.14
CA LYS A 208 0.19 -20.36 -30.91
C LYS A 208 -0.32 -21.09 -32.15
N LYS A 209 0.14 -20.72 -33.35
CA LYS A 209 -0.28 -21.39 -34.59
C LYS A 209 0.57 -22.63 -34.88
N GLU A 210 1.86 -22.60 -34.56
CA GLU A 210 2.78 -23.72 -34.79
C GLU A 210 2.53 -24.94 -33.89
N LYS A 211 1.86 -24.75 -32.76
CA LYS A 211 1.51 -25.85 -31.83
C LYS A 211 0.23 -26.60 -32.19
N ARG A 212 -0.48 -26.18 -33.26
CA ARG A 212 -1.74 -26.79 -33.69
C ARG A 212 -1.60 -27.63 -34.96
N ASP A 213 -0.47 -27.50 -35.66
CA ASP A 213 -0.15 -28.25 -36.88
C ASP A 213 1.01 -29.26 -36.67
N ARG A 214 1.31 -29.63 -35.41
CA ARG A 214 2.13 -30.79 -35.04
C ARG A 214 1.32 -31.81 -34.27
#